data_AF-A0A0U3KGF8-F1
#
_entry.id   AF-A0A0U3KGF8-F1
#
_cell.length_a   1.000
_cell.length_b   1.000
_cell.length_c   1.000
_cell.angle_alpha   90.00
_cell.angle_beta   90.00
_cell.angle_gamma   90.00
#
_symmetry.space_group_name_H-M   'P 1'
#
loop_
_entity.id
_entity.type
_entity.pdbx_description
1 polymer ?
#
loop_
_entity_poly.entity_id
_entity_poly.type
_entity_poly.pdbx_seq_one_letter_code
_entity_poly.pdbx_strand_id
1 'polypeptide(L)'
;MPRPLWAGAISFGLVTIPVKIVSATEDHDVHFHRVHLTDMGRVRTRKVCELDGEVVSQDEIGKGYEIAKGETVPVTDEELDQMPLPTAKAIEIAAFVDADSIDPVRISDSYYLAADGQVAAKPYTLLRKALERSSKVAVAKFAWHGRERLGLLRIREGAIVLHSMKWPDEVRSPDELAPREVEVGEDEIKQALQLAEQMTIADLSGFHDEYREALEGIIASKAEGKPLPSPAEDGKPEKGEVVDLMAALNASVKAAEESRGERGENATVHEMRPSKKTARKAPAKKTAASKKSTASKKTAAKKRSAS
;
A
#
# COMPACT_ATOMS: atom_id res chain seq x y z
N MET A 1 -20.70 19.26 -3.79
CA MET A 1 -20.52 18.47 -2.55
C MET A 1 -21.00 17.06 -2.82
N PRO A 2 -20.30 16.02 -2.37
CA PRO A 2 -20.74 14.65 -2.57
C PRO A 2 -22.06 14.41 -1.80
N ARG A 3 -22.88 13.48 -2.29
CA ARG A 3 -24.18 13.17 -1.68
C ARG A 3 -23.95 12.55 -0.29
N PRO A 4 -24.61 13.02 0.78
CA PRO A 4 -24.48 12.41 2.08
C PRO A 4 -25.03 10.98 2.05
N LEU A 5 -24.26 10.05 2.60
CA LEU A 5 -24.60 8.64 2.69
C LEU A 5 -25.55 8.39 3.88
N TRP A 6 -25.41 9.17 4.95
CA TRP A 6 -26.19 9.07 6.18
C TRP A 6 -26.24 10.42 6.90
N ALA A 7 -27.24 10.62 7.75
CA ALA A 7 -27.38 11.78 8.61
C ALA A 7 -27.80 11.35 10.03
N GLY A 8 -27.22 11.99 11.04
CA GLY A 8 -27.45 11.69 12.45
C GLY A 8 -26.71 12.70 13.33
N ALA A 9 -26.19 12.28 14.47
CA ALA A 9 -25.42 13.17 15.35
C ALA A 9 -24.21 12.50 16.00
N ILE A 10 -23.16 13.28 16.29
CA ILE A 10 -22.12 12.89 17.24
C ILE A 10 -22.64 13.18 18.64
N SER A 11 -22.57 12.20 19.54
CA SER A 11 -22.89 12.35 20.96
C SER A 11 -21.62 12.25 21.79
N PHE A 12 -21.37 13.27 22.62
CA PHE A 12 -20.26 13.31 23.57
C PHE A 12 -20.76 13.81 24.93
N GLY A 13 -20.97 12.90 25.86
CA GLY A 13 -21.62 13.20 27.15
C GLY A 13 -23.01 13.81 26.92
N LEU A 14 -23.19 15.07 27.30
CA LEU A 14 -24.44 15.82 27.13
C LEU A 14 -24.48 16.69 25.85
N VAL A 15 -23.45 16.62 24.99
CA VAL A 15 -23.38 17.41 23.75
C VAL A 15 -23.76 16.55 22.56
N THR A 16 -24.77 16.99 21.80
CA THR A 16 -25.22 16.36 20.56
C THR A 16 -24.95 17.30 19.38
N ILE A 17 -24.26 16.81 18.35
CA ILE A 17 -23.79 17.59 17.20
C ILE A 17 -24.36 16.97 15.92
N PRO A 18 -25.37 17.58 15.26
CA PRO A 18 -25.89 17.09 13.99
C PRO A 18 -24.80 17.03 12.92
N VAL A 19 -24.66 15.88 12.25
CA VAL A 19 -23.65 15.64 11.20
C VAL A 19 -24.20 14.78 10.06
N LYS A 20 -23.56 14.92 8.91
CA LYS A 20 -23.74 14.10 7.71
C LYS A 20 -22.47 13.33 7.41
N ILE A 21 -22.59 12.03 7.15
CA ILE A 21 -21.50 11.16 6.69
C ILE A 21 -21.41 11.26 5.17
N VAL A 22 -20.20 11.48 4.68
CA VAL A 22 -19.86 11.63 3.25
C VAL A 22 -18.64 10.74 2.97
N SER A 23 -18.56 10.09 1.80
CA SER A 23 -17.37 9.30 1.45
C SER A 23 -16.09 10.16 1.51
N ALA A 24 -15.00 9.60 2.05
CA ALA A 24 -13.67 10.22 1.97
C ALA A 24 -12.81 9.70 0.81
N THR A 25 -13.27 8.63 0.15
CA THR A 25 -12.68 8.04 -1.06
C THR A 25 -13.65 8.16 -2.24
N GLU A 26 -13.11 8.18 -3.44
CA GLU A 26 -13.87 8.06 -4.69
C GLU A 26 -13.54 6.71 -5.33
N ASP A 27 -14.56 6.08 -5.91
CA ASP A 27 -14.38 4.87 -6.72
C ASP A 27 -13.92 5.28 -8.12
N HIS A 28 -12.95 4.52 -8.63
CA HIS A 28 -12.22 4.79 -9.85
C HIS A 28 -12.21 3.56 -10.79
N ASP A 29 -12.92 2.49 -10.43
CA ASP A 29 -12.93 1.24 -11.17
C ASP A 29 -13.72 1.34 -12.49
N VAL A 30 -13.25 0.63 -13.51
CA VAL A 30 -13.93 0.54 -14.81
C VAL A 30 -15.09 -0.44 -14.73
N HIS A 31 -16.31 0.10 -14.65
CA HIS A 31 -17.53 -0.67 -14.47
C HIS A 31 -18.07 -1.28 -15.77
N PHE A 32 -18.02 -2.61 -15.88
CA PHE A 32 -18.61 -3.35 -17.01
C PHE A 32 -20.07 -3.72 -16.78
N HIS A 33 -20.87 -3.69 -17.85
CA HIS A 33 -22.19 -4.30 -17.87
C HIS A 33 -22.17 -5.62 -18.65
N ARG A 34 -22.93 -6.61 -18.19
CA ARG A 34 -22.99 -7.93 -18.85
C ARG A 34 -23.75 -7.83 -20.17
N VAL A 35 -23.10 -8.25 -21.25
CA VAL A 35 -23.67 -8.33 -22.60
C VAL A 35 -23.62 -9.76 -23.13
N HIS A 36 -24.58 -10.13 -23.96
CA HIS A 36 -24.54 -11.36 -24.73
C HIS A 36 -23.62 -11.14 -25.94
N LEU A 37 -22.53 -11.90 -26.04
CA LEU A 37 -21.44 -11.61 -26.98
C LEU A 37 -21.83 -11.72 -28.47
N THR A 38 -22.95 -12.37 -28.79
CA THR A 38 -23.41 -12.56 -30.18
C THR A 38 -24.22 -11.38 -30.71
N ASP A 39 -25.00 -10.69 -29.87
CA ASP A 39 -25.90 -9.60 -30.27
C ASP A 39 -25.68 -8.28 -29.50
N MET A 40 -24.73 -8.27 -28.56
CA MET A 40 -24.43 -7.18 -27.62
C MET A 40 -25.61 -6.75 -26.73
N GLY A 41 -26.65 -7.58 -26.62
CA GLY A 41 -27.82 -7.34 -25.79
C GLY A 41 -27.50 -7.39 -24.29
N ARG A 42 -28.13 -6.50 -23.50
CA ARG A 42 -27.94 -6.46 -22.04
C ARG A 42 -28.50 -7.71 -21.36
N VAL A 43 -27.65 -8.43 -20.64
CA VAL A 43 -28.05 -9.60 -19.84
C VAL A 43 -28.69 -9.15 -18.53
N ARG A 44 -29.87 -9.70 -18.20
CA ARG A 44 -30.54 -9.51 -16.91
C ARG A 44 -30.43 -10.78 -16.06
N THR A 45 -30.19 -10.61 -14.76
CA THR A 45 -30.33 -11.70 -13.78
C THR A 45 -31.76 -11.75 -13.27
N ARG A 46 -32.29 -12.95 -13.03
CA ARG A 46 -33.52 -13.18 -12.25
C ARG A 46 -33.16 -13.97 -10.99
N LYS A 47 -33.87 -13.71 -9.90
CA LYS A 47 -33.79 -14.49 -8.67
C LYS A 47 -34.92 -15.52 -8.70
N VAL A 48 -34.66 -16.73 -8.25
CA VAL A 48 -35.59 -17.86 -8.31
C VAL A 48 -35.52 -18.58 -6.97
N CYS A 49 -36.66 -18.89 -6.37
CA CYS A 49 -36.72 -19.68 -5.14
C CYS A 49 -36.46 -21.17 -5.46
N GLU A 50 -35.65 -21.84 -4.65
CA GLU A 50 -35.22 -23.22 -4.89
C GLU A 50 -36.34 -24.25 -4.61
N LEU A 51 -37.30 -23.90 -3.75
CA LEU A 51 -38.36 -24.82 -3.29
C LEU A 51 -39.53 -24.94 -4.29
N ASP A 52 -39.88 -23.84 -4.95
CA ASP A 52 -41.06 -23.73 -5.84
C ASP A 52 -40.70 -23.40 -7.30
N GLY A 53 -39.48 -22.90 -7.56
CA GLY A 53 -39.03 -22.48 -8.89
C GLY A 53 -39.60 -21.14 -9.36
N GLU A 54 -40.27 -20.37 -8.50
CA GLU A 54 -40.87 -19.08 -8.84
C GLU A 54 -39.84 -17.94 -8.87
N VAL A 55 -40.08 -16.97 -9.75
CA VAL A 55 -39.22 -15.78 -9.89
C VAL A 55 -39.62 -14.75 -8.84
N VAL A 56 -38.83 -14.68 -7.77
CA VAL A 56 -39.04 -13.74 -6.65
C VAL A 56 -38.46 -12.35 -6.92
N SER A 57 -39.17 -11.33 -6.45
CA SER A 57 -38.72 -9.93 -6.43
C SER A 57 -37.70 -9.66 -5.32
N GLN A 58 -37.20 -8.43 -5.20
CA GLN A 58 -36.28 -8.07 -4.12
C GLN A 58 -37.00 -7.98 -2.76
N ASP A 59 -38.26 -7.53 -2.77
CA ASP A 59 -39.06 -7.24 -1.58
C ASP A 59 -39.57 -8.52 -0.89
N GLU A 60 -39.56 -9.65 -1.62
CA GLU A 60 -39.92 -10.99 -1.13
C GLU A 60 -38.71 -11.75 -0.53
N ILE A 61 -37.52 -11.15 -0.49
CA ILE A 61 -36.28 -11.81 -0.06
C ILE A 61 -35.79 -11.21 1.26
N GLY A 62 -36.14 -11.89 2.36
CA GLY A 62 -35.58 -11.64 3.69
C GLY A 62 -34.24 -12.35 3.93
N LYS A 63 -33.78 -12.33 5.18
CA LYS A 63 -32.63 -13.12 5.65
C LYS A 63 -33.13 -14.33 6.42
N GLY A 64 -32.43 -15.46 6.33
CA GLY A 64 -32.70 -16.66 7.14
C GLY A 64 -31.49 -17.02 8.00
N TYR A 65 -31.73 -17.40 9.26
CA TYR A 65 -30.71 -17.95 10.14
C TYR A 65 -31.04 -19.40 10.51
N GLU A 66 -30.15 -20.33 10.18
CA GLU A 66 -30.31 -21.76 10.48
C GLU A 66 -29.89 -22.03 11.93
N ILE A 67 -30.84 -22.41 12.78
CA ILE A 67 -30.61 -22.72 14.21
C ILE A 67 -30.22 -24.19 14.39
N ALA A 68 -30.87 -25.06 13.62
CA ALA A 68 -30.59 -26.49 13.53
C ALA A 68 -30.79 -26.93 12.08
N LYS A 69 -30.30 -28.12 11.71
CA LYS A 69 -30.30 -28.59 10.32
C LYS A 69 -31.71 -28.63 9.71
N GLY A 70 -32.01 -27.69 8.82
CA GLY A 70 -33.34 -27.51 8.20
C GLY A 70 -34.35 -26.69 9.02
N GLU A 71 -33.95 -26.09 10.14
CA GLU A 71 -34.76 -25.16 10.94
C GLU A 71 -34.20 -23.74 10.78
N THR A 72 -34.80 -22.98 9.85
CA THR A 72 -34.42 -21.61 9.52
C THR A 72 -35.43 -20.62 10.08
N VAL A 73 -34.98 -19.69 10.91
CA VAL A 73 -35.79 -18.55 11.36
C VAL A 73 -35.62 -17.40 10.36
N PRO A 74 -36.72 -16.88 9.77
CA PRO A 74 -36.66 -15.67 8.97
C PRO A 74 -36.39 -14.46 9.88
N VAL A 75 -35.61 -13.51 9.36
CA VAL A 75 -35.34 -12.21 9.97
C VAL A 75 -35.54 -11.18 8.87
N THR A 76 -36.55 -10.31 9.02
CA THR A 76 -36.85 -9.30 8.00
C THR A 76 -35.94 -8.07 8.14
N ASP A 77 -35.88 -7.24 7.11
CA ASP A 77 -35.12 -5.99 7.18
C ASP A 77 -35.80 -4.99 8.12
N GLU A 78 -37.14 -4.99 8.25
CA GLU A 78 -37.85 -4.15 9.22
C GLU A 78 -37.57 -4.54 10.68
N GLU A 79 -37.40 -5.83 10.98
CA GLU A 79 -37.04 -6.32 12.31
C GLU A 79 -35.61 -5.89 12.69
N LEU A 80 -34.68 -5.91 11.73
CA LEU A 80 -33.31 -5.42 11.92
C LEU A 80 -33.26 -3.89 12.07
N ASP A 81 -34.10 -3.15 11.34
CA ASP A 81 -34.19 -1.68 11.44
C ASP A 81 -34.88 -1.21 12.73
N GLN A 82 -35.78 -2.03 13.31
CA GLN A 82 -36.42 -1.78 14.61
C GLN A 82 -35.59 -2.21 15.81
N MET A 83 -34.43 -2.84 15.59
CA MET A 83 -33.55 -3.30 16.67
C MET A 83 -33.14 -2.11 17.58
N PRO A 84 -33.34 -2.19 18.91
CA PRO A 84 -33.21 -1.06 19.82
C PRO A 84 -31.74 -0.75 20.18
N LEU A 85 -30.91 -0.48 19.17
CA LEU A 85 -29.54 -0.01 19.34
C LEU A 85 -29.53 1.48 19.71
N PRO A 86 -28.93 1.90 20.85
CA PRO A 86 -28.78 3.32 21.20
C PRO A 86 -28.02 4.11 20.12
N THR A 87 -27.16 3.42 19.38
CA THR A 87 -26.31 3.93 18.31
C THR A 87 -27.02 4.02 16.94
N ALA A 88 -28.31 3.65 16.83
CA ALA A 88 -29.08 3.60 15.58
C ALA A 88 -29.01 4.87 14.71
N LYS A 89 -28.91 6.05 15.33
CA LYS A 89 -28.81 7.37 14.66
C LYS A 89 -27.73 8.28 15.25
N ALA A 90 -26.78 7.69 15.99
CA ALA A 90 -25.77 8.43 16.75
C ALA A 90 -24.38 7.80 16.63
N ILE A 91 -23.36 8.66 16.56
CA ILE A 91 -21.95 8.34 16.72
C ILE A 91 -21.60 8.70 18.17
N GLU A 92 -21.66 7.73 19.07
CA GLU A 92 -21.37 7.93 20.49
C GLU A 92 -19.87 7.82 20.75
N ILE A 93 -19.24 8.91 21.21
CA ILE A 93 -17.82 8.89 21.60
C ILE A 93 -17.68 8.17 22.94
N ALA A 94 -17.06 7.00 22.90
CA ALA A 94 -16.87 6.12 24.06
C ALA A 94 -15.55 6.39 24.81
N ALA A 95 -14.48 6.74 24.09
CA ALA A 95 -13.16 6.98 24.68
C ALA A 95 -12.29 7.92 23.83
N PHE A 96 -11.19 8.40 24.41
CA PHE A 96 -10.08 9.05 23.69
C PHE A 96 -8.80 8.26 23.97
N VAL A 97 -8.02 7.97 22.92
CA VAL A 97 -6.78 7.19 22.98
C VAL A 97 -5.69 7.83 22.12
N ASP A 98 -4.45 7.40 22.28
CA ASP A 98 -3.35 7.84 21.42
C ASP A 98 -3.48 7.24 20.01
N ALA A 99 -3.16 8.02 18.97
CA ALA A 99 -3.26 7.55 17.58
C ALA A 99 -2.43 6.28 17.36
N ASP A 100 -1.22 6.25 17.91
CA ASP A 100 -0.26 5.14 17.78
C ASP A 100 -0.68 3.87 18.54
N SER A 101 -1.71 3.94 19.40
CA SER A 101 -2.28 2.77 20.07
C SER A 101 -3.28 2.00 19.19
N ILE A 102 -3.67 2.57 18.05
CA ILE A 102 -4.59 1.93 17.10
C ILE A 102 -3.78 1.22 16.02
N ASP A 103 -3.75 -0.11 16.09
CA ASP A 103 -3.22 -0.97 15.04
C ASP A 103 -3.94 -0.70 13.70
N PRO A 104 -3.23 -0.32 12.61
CA PRO A 104 -3.81 -0.10 11.30
C PRO A 104 -4.64 -1.28 10.75
N VAL A 105 -4.38 -2.53 11.15
CA VAL A 105 -5.15 -3.71 10.71
C VAL A 105 -6.65 -3.62 11.06
N ARG A 106 -6.97 -2.80 12.08
CA ARG A 106 -8.33 -2.55 12.56
C ARG A 106 -9.08 -1.54 11.71
N ILE A 107 -8.38 -0.69 10.96
CA ILE A 107 -8.95 0.40 10.18
C ILE A 107 -9.52 -0.14 8.86
N SER A 108 -10.71 0.34 8.48
CA SER A 108 -11.40 0.03 7.24
C SER A 108 -11.77 1.33 6.52
N ASP A 109 -13.02 1.45 6.07
CA ASP A 109 -13.52 2.52 5.21
C ASP A 109 -13.45 3.90 5.88
N SER A 110 -13.12 4.91 5.08
CA SER A 110 -12.92 6.29 5.53
C SER A 110 -14.06 7.21 5.07
N TYR A 111 -14.56 8.03 5.98
CA TYR A 111 -15.65 8.98 5.73
C TYR A 111 -15.36 10.35 6.33
N TYR A 112 -15.82 11.42 5.68
CA TYR A 112 -15.84 12.76 6.26
C TYR A 112 -17.16 13.02 6.98
N LEU A 113 -17.07 13.62 8.17
CA LEU A 113 -18.23 14.14 8.90
C LEU A 113 -18.39 15.62 8.61
N ALA A 114 -19.47 16.01 7.92
CA ALA A 114 -19.84 17.40 7.70
C ALA A 114 -20.85 17.85 8.78
N ALA A 115 -20.70 19.06 9.32
CA ALA A 115 -21.69 19.64 10.25
C ALA A 115 -23.03 19.86 9.53
N ASP A 116 -24.15 19.42 10.14
CA ASP A 116 -25.47 19.62 9.54
C ASP A 116 -26.11 20.94 10.00
N GLY A 117 -25.99 21.96 9.14
CA GLY A 117 -26.57 23.29 9.35
C GLY A 117 -25.82 24.20 10.32
N GLN A 118 -26.28 25.44 10.45
CA GLN A 118 -25.61 26.50 11.22
C GLN A 118 -25.54 26.20 12.72
N VAL A 119 -26.55 25.51 13.28
CA VAL A 119 -26.60 25.15 14.71
C VAL A 119 -25.47 24.18 15.09
N ALA A 120 -25.11 23.27 14.18
CA ALA A 120 -24.01 22.32 14.39
C ALA A 120 -22.61 22.94 14.25
N ALA A 121 -22.47 24.07 13.53
CA ALA A 121 -21.17 24.61 13.14
C ALA A 121 -20.26 24.96 14.33
N LYS A 122 -20.81 25.59 15.38
CA LYS A 122 -20.05 25.95 16.60
C LYS A 122 -19.57 24.72 17.39
N PRO A 123 -20.45 23.78 17.81
CA PRO A 123 -20.00 22.60 18.55
C PRO A 123 -19.12 21.66 17.70
N TYR A 124 -19.39 21.50 16.40
CA TYR A 124 -18.49 20.76 15.49
C TYR A 124 -17.08 21.36 15.47
N THR A 125 -16.97 22.68 15.31
CA THR A 125 -15.67 23.38 15.31
C THR A 125 -14.96 23.28 16.65
N LEU A 126 -15.71 23.25 17.77
CA LEU A 126 -15.15 23.04 19.10
C LEU A 126 -14.56 21.63 19.24
N LEU A 127 -15.31 20.58 18.87
CA LEU A 127 -14.84 19.20 18.89
C LEU A 127 -13.61 19.01 18.00
N ARG A 128 -13.62 19.55 16.77
CA ARG A 128 -12.47 19.53 15.87
C ARG A 128 -11.23 20.14 16.53
N LYS A 129 -11.35 21.37 17.04
CA LYS A 129 -10.22 22.08 17.68
C LYS A 129 -9.74 21.41 18.97
N ALA A 130 -10.61 20.68 19.68
CA ALA A 130 -10.23 19.90 20.84
C ALA A 130 -9.39 18.68 20.44
N LEU A 131 -9.82 17.92 19.42
CA LEU A 131 -9.07 16.80 18.85
C LEU A 131 -7.72 17.24 18.25
N GLU A 132 -7.69 18.33 17.47
CA GLU A 132 -6.44 18.90 16.92
C GLU A 132 -5.39 19.25 17.99
N ARG A 133 -5.82 19.64 19.19
CA ARG A 133 -4.94 20.08 20.28
C ARG A 133 -4.54 18.97 21.24
N SER A 134 -5.31 17.89 21.32
CA SER A 134 -5.08 16.82 22.30
C SER A 134 -4.06 15.79 21.84
N SER A 135 -3.75 15.74 20.54
CA SER A 135 -3.04 14.63 19.86
C SER A 135 -3.69 13.25 20.09
N LYS A 136 -4.93 13.22 20.61
CA LYS A 136 -5.72 12.00 20.80
C LYS A 136 -6.70 11.83 19.66
N VAL A 137 -7.04 10.58 19.39
CA VAL A 137 -8.15 10.16 18.53
C VAL A 137 -9.31 9.70 19.41
N ALA A 138 -10.55 9.96 18.98
CA ALA A 138 -11.73 9.52 19.71
C ALA A 138 -12.22 8.17 19.14
N VAL A 139 -12.42 7.18 20.01
CA VAL A 139 -13.07 5.92 19.67
C VAL A 139 -14.56 6.09 19.91
N ALA A 140 -15.36 5.78 18.90
CA ALA A 140 -16.81 5.91 18.91
C ALA A 140 -17.50 4.58 18.59
N LYS A 141 -18.76 4.47 18.96
CA LYS A 141 -19.70 3.44 18.51
C LYS A 141 -20.77 4.08 17.63
N PHE A 142 -21.13 3.42 16.53
CA PHE A 142 -22.21 3.87 15.66
C PHE A 142 -22.89 2.69 14.98
N ALA A 143 -24.18 2.79 14.69
CA ALA A 143 -24.88 1.79 13.90
C ALA A 143 -24.88 2.17 12.42
N TRP A 144 -24.61 1.19 11.55
CA TRP A 144 -24.68 1.34 10.10
C TRP A 144 -25.10 0.02 9.46
N HIS A 145 -26.06 0.07 8.52
CA HIS A 145 -26.69 -1.12 7.91
C HIS A 145 -27.12 -2.19 8.95
N GLY A 146 -27.85 -1.77 9.99
CA GLY A 146 -28.39 -2.67 11.01
C GLY A 146 -27.36 -3.34 11.94
N ARG A 147 -26.11 -2.83 12.02
CA ARG A 147 -25.06 -3.38 12.90
C ARG A 147 -24.30 -2.27 13.62
N GLU A 148 -24.01 -2.46 14.91
CA GLU A 148 -23.08 -1.59 15.63
C GLU A 148 -21.63 -1.87 15.20
N ARG A 149 -20.87 -0.79 14.99
CA ARG A 149 -19.46 -0.81 14.62
C ARG A 149 -18.67 0.12 15.53
N LEU A 150 -17.38 -0.19 15.69
CA LEU A 150 -16.41 0.78 16.21
C LEU A 150 -16.05 1.79 15.11
N GLY A 151 -15.73 3.01 15.53
CA GLY A 151 -15.28 4.08 14.65
C GLY A 151 -14.12 4.87 15.25
N LEU A 152 -13.18 5.27 14.42
CA LEU A 152 -12.10 6.19 14.79
C LEU A 152 -12.39 7.59 14.29
N LEU A 153 -12.55 8.54 15.20
CA LEU A 153 -12.65 9.96 14.89
C LEU A 153 -11.29 10.62 15.04
N ARG A 154 -10.72 11.07 13.92
CA ARG A 154 -9.49 11.87 13.86
C ARG A 154 -9.67 13.10 12.97
N ILE A 155 -8.72 14.01 13.01
CA ILE A 155 -8.77 15.22 12.17
C ILE A 155 -7.83 15.08 10.97
N ARG A 156 -8.29 15.58 9.81
CA ARG A 156 -7.50 15.72 8.59
C ARG A 156 -7.91 17.02 7.90
N GLU A 157 -6.95 17.88 7.56
CA GLU A 157 -7.17 19.06 6.69
C GLU A 157 -8.36 19.96 7.11
N GLY A 158 -8.65 20.05 8.41
CA GLY A 158 -9.75 20.87 8.95
C GLY A 158 -11.12 20.20 8.95
N ALA A 159 -11.23 18.91 8.63
CA ALA A 159 -12.44 18.08 8.74
C ALA A 159 -12.26 16.96 9.77
N ILE A 160 -13.37 16.55 10.41
CA ILE A 160 -13.41 15.30 11.19
C ILE A 160 -13.58 14.12 10.22
N VAL A 161 -12.67 13.15 10.31
CA VAL A 161 -12.71 11.89 9.58
C VAL A 161 -13.17 10.78 10.52
N LEU A 162 -14.18 10.03 10.11
CA LEU A 162 -14.61 8.78 10.71
C LEU A 162 -14.02 7.62 9.89
N HIS A 163 -13.19 6.80 10.50
CA HIS A 163 -12.84 5.49 9.96
C HIS A 163 -13.73 4.43 10.59
N SER A 164 -14.29 3.52 9.79
CA SER A 164 -14.84 2.27 10.33
C SER A 164 -13.71 1.45 10.93
N MET A 165 -13.97 0.82 12.08
CA MET A 165 -13.03 -0.09 12.73
C MET A 165 -13.63 -1.47 12.94
N LYS A 166 -12.78 -2.49 12.81
CA LYS A 166 -13.03 -3.87 13.24
C LYS A 166 -12.98 -3.99 14.75
N TRP A 167 -13.83 -4.85 15.31
CA TRP A 167 -13.80 -5.23 16.72
C TRP A 167 -12.53 -6.04 17.07
N PRO A 168 -12.09 -6.09 18.34
CA PRO A 168 -10.91 -6.86 18.75
C PRO A 168 -10.94 -8.34 18.40
N ASP A 169 -12.11 -8.96 18.43
CA ASP A 169 -12.37 -10.36 18.08
C ASP A 169 -12.44 -10.62 16.56
N GLU A 170 -12.61 -9.59 15.73
CA GLU A 170 -12.56 -9.70 14.27
C GLU A 170 -11.12 -9.72 13.71
N VAL A 171 -10.10 -9.44 14.55
CA VAL A 171 -8.68 -9.47 14.17
C VAL A 171 -8.09 -10.82 14.56
N ARG A 172 -7.57 -11.57 13.58
CA ARG A 172 -6.90 -12.85 13.82
C ARG A 172 -5.51 -12.63 14.41
N SER A 173 -5.07 -13.53 15.29
CA SER A 173 -3.70 -13.51 15.80
C SER A 173 -2.69 -13.89 14.71
N PRO A 174 -1.51 -13.22 14.63
CA PRO A 174 -0.43 -13.60 13.73
C PRO A 174 0.50 -14.69 14.28
N ASP A 175 0.29 -15.20 15.51
CA ASP A 175 1.24 -16.07 16.24
C ASP A 175 1.73 -17.30 15.46
N GLU A 176 0.90 -17.88 14.59
CA GLU A 176 1.23 -19.06 13.79
C GLU A 176 1.73 -18.74 12.36
N LEU A 177 1.80 -17.46 11.99
CA LEU A 177 2.17 -17.03 10.62
C LEU A 177 3.67 -16.82 10.43
N ALA A 178 4.41 -16.51 11.50
CA ALA A 178 5.84 -16.27 11.44
C ALA A 178 6.61 -17.60 11.22
N PRO A 179 7.71 -17.60 10.43
CA PRO A 179 8.61 -18.74 10.41
C PRO A 179 9.20 -18.96 11.82
N ARG A 180 9.47 -20.23 12.16
CA ARG A 180 10.21 -20.56 13.38
C ARG A 180 11.58 -19.90 13.34
N GLU A 181 12.07 -19.52 14.52
CA GLU A 181 13.33 -18.80 14.75
C GLU A 181 14.46 -19.19 13.77
N VAL A 182 14.85 -18.24 12.93
CA VAL A 182 15.96 -18.35 11.97
C VAL A 182 17.04 -17.37 12.39
N GLU A 183 18.28 -17.82 12.53
CA GLU A 183 19.42 -16.93 12.74
C GLU A 183 19.71 -16.15 11.45
N VAL A 184 19.86 -14.82 11.56
CA VAL A 184 20.20 -13.91 10.46
C VAL A 184 21.40 -13.08 10.89
N GLY A 185 22.37 -12.89 10.01
CA GLY A 185 23.59 -12.13 10.30
C GLY A 185 23.36 -10.62 10.32
N GLU A 186 24.04 -9.92 11.24
CA GLU A 186 24.06 -8.44 11.29
C GLU A 186 24.49 -7.80 9.96
N ASP A 187 25.42 -8.42 9.22
CA ASP A 187 25.83 -7.94 7.90
C ASP A 187 24.71 -8.08 6.84
N GLU A 188 23.90 -9.15 6.89
CA GLU A 188 22.74 -9.34 6.00
C GLU A 188 21.67 -8.28 6.29
N ILE A 189 21.38 -8.05 7.57
CA ILE A 189 20.44 -7.01 8.03
C ILE A 189 20.91 -5.63 7.56
N LYS A 190 22.20 -5.33 7.71
CA LYS A 190 22.78 -4.05 7.29
C LYS A 190 22.65 -3.82 5.77
N GLN A 191 22.87 -4.85 4.94
CA GLN A 191 22.69 -4.73 3.49
C GLN A 191 21.22 -4.55 3.12
N ALA A 192 20.31 -5.27 3.77
CA ALA A 192 18.86 -5.09 3.57
C ALA A 192 18.39 -3.67 3.95
N LEU A 193 18.92 -3.09 5.02
CA LEU A 193 18.63 -1.71 5.43
C LEU A 193 19.15 -0.68 4.41
N GLN A 194 20.36 -0.86 3.87
CA GLN A 194 20.89 0.00 2.81
C GLN A 194 20.02 -0.03 1.54
N LEU A 195 19.59 -1.22 1.13
CA LEU A 195 18.67 -1.37 0.00
C LEU A 195 17.33 -0.68 0.27
N ALA A 196 16.77 -0.81 1.49
CA ALA A 196 15.53 -0.15 1.87
C ALA A 196 15.65 1.38 1.84
N GLU A 197 16.76 1.96 2.31
CA GLU A 197 17.03 3.41 2.22
C GLU A 197 17.15 3.87 0.75
N GLN A 198 17.80 3.08 -0.09
CA GLN A 198 17.88 3.31 -1.55
C GLN A 198 16.55 3.10 -2.29
N MET A 199 15.57 2.43 -1.71
CA MET A 199 14.21 2.30 -2.24
C MET A 199 13.21 3.27 -1.58
N THR A 200 13.62 4.00 -0.54
CA THR A 200 12.73 4.94 0.18
C THR A 200 12.43 6.17 -0.68
N ILE A 201 11.14 6.51 -0.79
CA ILE A 201 10.62 7.68 -1.52
C ILE A 201 9.90 8.63 -0.56
N ALA A 202 9.73 9.90 -0.96
CA ALA A 202 9.15 10.93 -0.10
C ALA A 202 7.62 10.85 0.04
N ASP A 203 6.92 10.43 -1.01
CA ASP A 203 5.47 10.29 -1.06
C ASP A 203 5.04 9.25 -2.11
N LEU A 204 3.74 8.94 -2.16
CA LEU A 204 3.17 7.91 -3.04
C LEU A 204 2.69 8.45 -4.39
N SER A 205 2.93 9.72 -4.75
CA SER A 205 2.34 10.36 -5.93
C SER A 205 2.79 9.77 -7.26
N GLY A 206 3.96 9.10 -7.29
CA GLY A 206 4.46 8.37 -8.45
C GLY A 206 3.84 6.98 -8.67
N PHE A 207 2.96 6.50 -7.79
CA PHE A 207 2.22 5.26 -8.01
C PHE A 207 0.89 5.53 -8.71
N HIS A 208 0.64 4.80 -9.79
CA HIS A 208 -0.59 4.83 -10.58
C HIS A 208 -1.14 3.42 -10.75
N ASP A 209 -2.44 3.31 -11.06
CA ASP A 209 -3.07 2.03 -11.35
C ASP A 209 -2.81 1.64 -12.82
N GLU A 210 -1.66 1.02 -13.05
CA GLU A 210 -1.24 0.53 -14.37
C GLU A 210 -2.27 -0.44 -14.99
N TYR A 211 -3.00 -1.20 -14.17
CA TYR A 211 -4.05 -2.09 -14.65
C TYR A 211 -5.22 -1.29 -15.22
N ARG A 212 -5.68 -0.25 -14.51
CA ARG A 212 -6.72 0.65 -15.00
C ARG A 212 -6.28 1.38 -16.28
N GLU A 213 -5.06 1.93 -16.31
CA GLU A 213 -4.55 2.62 -17.50
C GLU A 213 -4.48 1.70 -18.73
N ALA A 214 -3.95 0.47 -18.55
CA ALA A 214 -3.93 -0.54 -19.61
C ALA A 214 -5.34 -0.94 -20.06
N LEU A 215 -6.29 -1.06 -19.12
CA LEU A 215 -7.68 -1.41 -19.41
C LEU A 215 -8.41 -0.30 -20.17
N GLU A 216 -8.24 0.96 -19.78
CA GLU A 216 -8.77 2.13 -20.51
C GLU A 216 -8.16 2.20 -21.92
N GLY A 217 -6.86 1.94 -22.08
CA GLY A 217 -6.19 1.84 -23.39
C GLY A 217 -6.73 0.72 -24.29
N ILE A 218 -7.02 -0.46 -23.72
CA ILE A 218 -7.67 -1.58 -24.42
C ILE A 218 -9.10 -1.19 -24.87
N ILE A 219 -9.87 -0.52 -24.01
CA ILE A 219 -11.23 -0.07 -24.32
C ILE A 219 -11.21 0.97 -25.44
N ALA A 220 -10.33 1.97 -25.36
CA ALA A 220 -10.18 3.01 -26.38
C ALA A 220 -9.80 2.39 -27.74
N SER A 221 -8.79 1.52 -27.77
CA SER A 221 -8.36 0.86 -29.02
C SER A 221 -9.47 0.00 -29.64
N LYS A 222 -10.24 -0.73 -28.83
CA LYS A 222 -11.41 -1.49 -29.30
C LYS A 222 -12.54 -0.60 -29.81
N ALA A 223 -12.80 0.54 -29.16
CA ALA A 223 -13.81 1.50 -29.60
C ALA A 223 -13.45 2.17 -30.93
N GLU A 224 -12.17 2.40 -31.18
CA GLU A 224 -11.65 3.00 -32.42
C GLU A 224 -11.33 1.97 -33.53
N GLY A 225 -11.53 0.67 -33.28
CA GLY A 225 -11.22 -0.41 -34.24
C GLY A 225 -9.71 -0.60 -34.51
N LYS A 226 -8.85 -0.10 -33.61
CA LYS A 226 -7.40 -0.20 -33.69
C LYS A 226 -6.89 -1.53 -33.11
N PRO A 227 -5.68 -2.00 -33.49
CA PRO A 227 -5.03 -3.11 -32.78
C PRO A 227 -4.88 -2.78 -31.29
N LEU A 228 -4.90 -3.82 -30.45
CA LEU A 228 -4.70 -3.66 -29.01
C LEU A 228 -3.31 -3.06 -28.74
N PRO A 229 -3.18 -2.23 -27.68
CA PRO A 229 -1.86 -1.78 -27.25
C PRO A 229 -1.00 -3.00 -26.89
N SER A 230 0.24 -3.01 -27.39
CA SER A 230 1.24 -3.97 -26.90
C SER A 230 1.53 -3.66 -25.43
N PRO A 231 1.80 -4.67 -24.58
CA PRO A 231 2.46 -4.42 -23.30
C PRO A 231 3.72 -3.60 -23.54
N ALA A 232 3.99 -2.63 -22.67
CA ALA A 232 5.31 -1.99 -22.62
C ALA A 232 6.36 -3.07 -22.30
N GLU A 233 7.48 -3.08 -23.03
CA GLU A 233 8.58 -4.00 -22.73
C GLU A 233 9.53 -3.46 -21.64
N ASP A 234 9.21 -2.29 -21.10
CA ASP A 234 9.93 -1.66 -19.99
C ASP A 234 9.72 -2.45 -18.71
N GLY A 235 10.79 -3.08 -18.22
CA GLY A 235 10.76 -3.79 -16.94
C GLY A 235 10.44 -5.28 -17.00
N LYS A 236 10.98 -6.04 -17.97
CA LYS A 236 11.28 -7.46 -17.68
C LYS A 236 12.34 -7.49 -16.57
N PRO A 237 12.05 -7.95 -15.34
CA PRO A 237 13.10 -8.19 -14.37
C PRO A 237 14.04 -9.24 -14.96
N GLU A 238 15.35 -8.99 -14.93
CA GLU A 238 16.29 -10.05 -15.26
C GLU A 238 16.03 -11.22 -14.30
N LYS A 239 15.93 -12.44 -14.86
CA LYS A 239 15.70 -13.64 -14.05
C LYS A 239 16.98 -13.97 -13.28
N GLY A 240 17.14 -13.32 -12.14
CA GLY A 240 18.21 -13.62 -11.19
C GLY A 240 18.12 -15.08 -10.75
N GLU A 241 19.18 -15.84 -11.04
CA GLU A 241 19.33 -17.22 -10.59
C GLU A 241 19.66 -17.20 -9.10
N VAL A 242 18.63 -17.29 -8.26
CA VAL A 242 18.76 -17.17 -6.80
C VAL A 242 19.42 -18.42 -6.21
N VAL A 243 20.72 -18.34 -5.93
CA VAL A 243 21.47 -19.36 -5.18
C VAL A 243 22.23 -18.77 -3.98
N ASP A 244 22.42 -17.44 -3.93
CA ASP A 244 23.09 -16.74 -2.83
C ASP A 244 22.37 -15.40 -2.54
N LEU A 245 21.82 -15.28 -1.32
CA LEU A 245 21.11 -14.09 -0.83
C LEU A 245 22.04 -12.87 -0.74
N MET A 246 23.29 -13.05 -0.33
CA MET A 246 24.26 -11.95 -0.24
C MET A 246 24.64 -11.47 -1.63
N ALA A 247 24.87 -12.37 -2.59
CA ALA A 247 25.10 -11.98 -3.97
C ALA A 247 23.92 -11.19 -4.56
N ALA A 248 22.69 -11.60 -4.26
CA ALA A 248 21.47 -10.92 -4.70
C ALA A 248 21.33 -9.51 -4.06
N LEU A 249 21.49 -9.38 -2.74
CA LEU A 249 21.41 -8.09 -2.03
C LEU A 249 22.45 -7.09 -2.55
N ASN A 250 23.72 -7.51 -2.70
CA ASN A 250 24.77 -6.65 -3.25
C ASN A 250 24.48 -6.21 -4.69
N ALA A 251 23.88 -7.09 -5.51
CA ALA A 251 23.46 -6.74 -6.87
C ALA A 251 22.30 -5.73 -6.87
N SER A 252 21.31 -5.89 -6.00
CA SER A 252 20.19 -4.96 -5.85
C SER A 252 20.63 -3.57 -5.37
N VAL A 253 21.52 -3.49 -4.38
CA VAL A 253 22.09 -2.21 -3.89
C VAL A 253 22.82 -1.50 -5.03
N LYS A 254 23.69 -2.20 -5.76
CA LYS A 254 24.43 -1.63 -6.89
C LYS A 254 23.52 -1.15 -8.03
N ALA A 255 22.45 -1.89 -8.34
CA ALA A 255 21.48 -1.48 -9.35
C ALA A 255 20.70 -0.23 -8.92
N ALA A 256 20.34 -0.13 -7.65
CA ALA A 256 19.67 1.05 -7.09
C ALA A 256 20.57 2.30 -7.15
N GLU A 257 21.85 2.19 -6.78
CA GLU A 257 22.85 3.28 -6.94
C GLU A 257 22.97 3.75 -8.40
N GLU A 258 23.06 2.81 -9.34
CA GLU A 258 23.17 3.12 -10.77
C GLU A 258 21.89 3.80 -11.32
N SER A 259 20.71 3.48 -10.78
CA SER A 259 19.43 4.12 -11.15
C SER A 259 19.24 5.53 -10.57
N ARG A 260 19.78 5.84 -9.39
CA ARG A 260 19.64 7.15 -8.73
C ARG A 260 20.63 8.21 -9.25
N GLY A 261 21.58 7.82 -10.09
CA GLY A 261 22.49 8.75 -10.76
C GLY A 261 23.58 9.34 -9.86
N GLU A 262 23.81 8.79 -8.65
CA GLU A 262 24.92 9.20 -7.78
C GLU A 262 26.27 8.63 -8.24
N ARG A 263 26.67 8.98 -9.47
CA ARG A 263 28.07 8.96 -9.85
C ARG A 263 28.62 10.37 -9.75
N GLY A 264 28.92 10.76 -8.52
CA GLY A 264 29.56 12.03 -8.19
C GLY A 264 30.79 12.30 -9.07
N GLU A 265 30.80 13.50 -9.65
CA GLU A 265 31.88 14.01 -10.48
C GLU A 265 33.21 14.02 -9.70
N ASN A 266 34.11 13.10 -10.04
CA ASN A 266 35.52 13.19 -9.63
C ASN A 266 36.38 13.49 -10.84
N ALA A 267 36.58 14.79 -11.06
CA ALA A 267 37.50 15.29 -12.06
C ALA A 267 38.96 14.98 -11.67
N THR A 268 39.59 14.14 -12.49
CA THR A 268 41.04 14.10 -12.75
C THR A 268 42.03 13.83 -11.61
N VAL A 269 42.78 12.73 -11.75
CA VAL A 269 44.24 12.79 -11.58
C VAL A 269 44.88 12.31 -12.88
N HIS A 270 45.61 13.20 -13.57
CA HIS A 270 46.36 12.84 -14.78
C HIS A 270 47.62 12.04 -14.42
N GLU A 271 47.70 10.76 -14.82
CA GLU A 271 49.01 10.10 -14.94
C GLU A 271 49.76 10.66 -16.15
N MET A 272 50.83 11.41 -15.87
CA MET A 272 51.72 11.94 -16.89
C MET A 272 52.47 10.81 -17.61
N ARG A 273 52.13 10.56 -18.88
CA ARG A 273 52.94 9.71 -19.76
C ARG A 273 54.39 10.19 -19.82
N PRO A 274 55.41 9.38 -19.47
CA PRO A 274 56.79 9.74 -19.73
C PRO A 274 57.06 9.77 -21.25
N SER A 275 57.65 10.86 -21.73
CA SER A 275 57.71 11.16 -23.17
C SER A 275 58.55 10.16 -23.98
N LYS A 276 57.98 9.62 -25.06
CA LYS A 276 58.69 8.83 -26.07
C LYS A 276 59.35 9.77 -27.09
N LYS A 277 60.62 10.16 -26.87
CA LYS A 277 61.39 10.98 -27.83
C LYS A 277 62.21 10.12 -28.78
N THR A 278 61.91 10.19 -30.08
CA THR A 278 62.77 9.68 -31.16
C THR A 278 63.47 10.81 -31.91
N ALA A 279 64.80 10.77 -31.88
CA ALA A 279 65.76 11.30 -32.86
C ALA A 279 65.69 12.79 -33.31
N ARG A 280 66.66 13.59 -32.84
CA ARG A 280 67.44 14.47 -33.73
C ARG A 280 68.90 14.59 -33.25
N LYS A 281 69.81 14.84 -34.21
CA LYS A 281 71.28 14.67 -34.23
C LYS A 281 72.13 15.11 -33.00
N ALA A 282 73.30 14.45 -32.96
CA ALA A 282 74.49 14.53 -32.07
C ALA A 282 75.28 15.89 -32.18
N PRO A 283 76.47 16.14 -31.53
CA PRO A 283 77.37 15.16 -30.87
C PRO A 283 78.18 15.57 -29.60
N ALA A 284 78.92 14.56 -29.07
CA ALA A 284 80.10 14.63 -28.19
C ALA A 284 79.88 15.05 -26.70
N LYS A 285 80.71 14.67 -25.71
CA LYS A 285 82.06 14.08 -25.69
C LYS A 285 82.40 13.47 -24.30
N LYS A 286 82.93 12.22 -24.22
CA LYS A 286 83.76 11.64 -23.11
C LYS A 286 83.11 11.57 -21.68
N THR A 287 83.50 10.73 -20.70
CA THR A 287 84.48 9.62 -20.56
C THR A 287 84.12 8.74 -19.34
N ALA A 288 84.63 7.49 -19.30
CA ALA A 288 84.97 6.67 -18.11
C ALA A 288 83.83 6.32 -17.11
N ALA A 289 83.45 5.03 -16.96
CA ALA A 289 84.05 4.02 -16.06
C ALA A 289 83.55 4.13 -14.58
N SER A 290 83.41 3.07 -13.77
CA SER A 290 83.74 1.64 -13.94
C SER A 290 82.96 0.73 -12.96
N LYS A 291 82.89 -0.58 -13.28
CA LYS A 291 82.81 -1.75 -12.35
C LYS A 291 81.51 -1.96 -11.52
N LYS A 292 80.90 -3.17 -11.54
CA LYS A 292 81.23 -4.42 -10.77
C LYS A 292 80.85 -4.21 -9.28
N SER A 293 80.08 -5.02 -8.55
CA SER A 293 79.58 -6.41 -8.68
C SER A 293 78.26 -6.58 -7.85
N THR A 294 77.59 -7.72 -7.62
CA THR A 294 77.86 -9.16 -7.88
C THR A 294 76.55 -9.98 -8.03
N ALA A 295 76.72 -11.30 -8.21
CA ALA A 295 75.79 -12.44 -8.07
C ALA A 295 75.10 -12.55 -6.66
N SER A 296 74.15 -13.47 -6.39
CA SER A 296 73.96 -14.81 -6.97
C SER A 296 72.59 -15.49 -6.68
N LYS A 297 72.15 -16.36 -7.62
CA LYS A 297 71.43 -17.66 -7.46
C LYS A 297 70.14 -17.75 -6.58
N LYS A 298 69.00 -18.25 -7.13
CA LYS A 298 68.59 -19.68 -7.37
C LYS A 298 68.36 -20.46 -6.04
N THR A 299 67.37 -21.34 -5.86
CA THR A 299 66.40 -22.00 -6.77
C THR A 299 65.21 -22.63 -6.01
N ALA A 300 64.07 -22.84 -6.68
CA ALA A 300 63.27 -24.09 -6.84
C ALA A 300 63.33 -25.23 -5.77
N ALA A 301 62.30 -26.05 -5.53
CA ALA A 301 60.87 -26.08 -5.95
C ALA A 301 60.12 -27.28 -5.31
N LYS A 302 58.79 -27.32 -5.52
CA LYS A 302 57.95 -28.51 -5.85
C LYS A 302 57.36 -29.43 -4.74
N LYS A 303 56.02 -29.56 -4.84
CA LYS A 303 55.19 -30.79 -4.94
C LYS A 303 54.63 -31.49 -3.66
N ARG A 304 53.28 -31.59 -3.65
CA ARG A 304 52.41 -32.75 -3.24
C ARG A 304 52.51 -33.26 -1.78
N SER A 305 51.51 -33.91 -1.17
CA SER A 305 50.19 -34.42 -1.61
C SER A 305 49.27 -34.74 -0.41
N ALA A 306 47.96 -34.71 -0.65
CA ALA A 306 46.90 -35.59 -0.12
C ALA A 306 46.98 -36.17 1.31
N SER A 307 45.96 -35.84 2.09
CA SER A 307 45.04 -36.83 2.69
C SER A 307 43.62 -36.28 2.61
#